data_AF-A0A7X1CCZ3-F1
#
_entry.id   AF-A0A7X1CCZ3-F1
#
_cell.length_a   1.000
_cell.length_b   1.000
_cell.length_c   1.000
_cell.angle_alpha   90.00
_cell.angle_beta   90.00
_cell.angle_gamma   90.00
#
_symmetry.space_group_name_H-M   'P 1'
#
loop_
_entity.id
_entity.type
_entity.pdbx_description
1 polymer ?
#
loop_
_entity_poly.entity_id
_entity_poly.type
_entity_poly.pdbx_seq_one_letter_code
_entity_poly.pdbx_strand_id
1 'polypeptide(L)'
;MDRFQEITNQINDTQQAFYDVERQERKLESTKVQFEEILNQKEQLFFDINRTWLVGDMAYRTSDNQNDIRRYQDRFMNELMNEYDEIRNKKRYYQDQEEDLIFQRKKIREEENK
;
A
#
# COMPACT_ATOMS: atom_id res chain seq x y z
N MET A 1 -30.90 3.00 22.20
CA MET A 1 -29.88 4.04 21.96
C MET A 1 -30.53 5.10 21.10
N ASP A 2 -30.17 6.36 21.31
CA ASP A 2 -30.56 7.46 20.43
C ASP A 2 -29.91 7.26 19.05
N ARG A 3 -30.69 7.41 17.98
CA ARG A 3 -30.26 7.21 16.59
C ARG A 3 -29.14 8.20 16.22
N PHE A 4 -29.13 9.38 16.84
CA PHE A 4 -28.04 10.35 16.71
C PHE A 4 -26.72 9.82 17.32
N GLN A 5 -26.80 9.18 18.48
CA GLN A 5 -25.63 8.59 19.15
C GLN A 5 -25.08 7.40 18.35
N GLU A 6 -25.97 6.59 17.76
CA GLU A 6 -25.57 5.45 16.92
C GLU A 6 -24.78 5.89 15.68
N ILE A 7 -25.28 6.89 14.93
CA ILE A 7 -24.55 7.44 13.78
C ILE A 7 -23.24 8.11 14.22
N THR A 8 -23.22 8.77 15.38
CA THR A 8 -21.99 9.37 15.91
C THR A 8 -20.93 8.32 16.21
N ASN A 9 -21.31 7.18 16.76
CA ASN A 9 -20.38 6.06 16.97
C ASN A 9 -19.89 5.50 15.63
N GLN A 10 -20.77 5.33 14.64
CA GLN A 10 -20.40 4.85 13.30
C GLN A 10 -19.43 5.79 12.57
N ILE A 11 -19.57 7.12 12.73
CA ILE A 11 -18.62 8.10 12.20
C ILE A 11 -17.25 7.89 12.84
N ASN A 12 -17.19 7.79 14.18
CA ASN A 12 -15.93 7.60 14.89
C ASN A 12 -15.25 6.27 14.47
N ASP A 13 -16.01 5.20 14.32
CA ASP A 13 -15.50 3.90 13.87
C ASP A 13 -14.95 3.98 12.44
N THR A 14 -15.65 4.68 11.55
CA THR A 14 -15.21 4.92 10.15
C THR A 14 -13.93 5.74 10.10
N GLN A 15 -13.83 6.79 10.91
CA GLN A 15 -12.62 7.61 11.01
C GLN A 15 -11.43 6.81 11.53
N GLN A 16 -11.64 5.96 12.54
CA GLN A 16 -10.58 5.09 13.05
C GLN A 16 -10.10 4.11 11.98
N ALA A 17 -11.03 3.48 11.25
CA ALA A 17 -10.68 2.60 10.14
C ALA A 17 -9.90 3.33 9.03
N PHE A 18 -10.29 4.57 8.71
CA PHE A 18 -9.56 5.42 7.76
C PHE A 18 -8.12 5.67 8.22
N TYR A 19 -7.91 6.06 9.49
CA TYR A 19 -6.57 6.27 10.04
C TYR A 19 -5.70 5.01 10.03
N ASP A 20 -6.29 3.85 10.27
CA ASP A 20 -5.57 2.58 10.20
C ASP A 20 -5.12 2.26 8.76
N VAL A 21 -5.96 2.55 7.77
CA VAL A 21 -5.60 2.42 6.35
C VAL A 21 -4.48 3.40 5.96
N GLU A 22 -4.51 4.66 6.43
CA GLU A 22 -3.41 5.61 6.20
C GLU A 22 -2.09 5.18 6.86
N ARG A 23 -2.17 4.50 8.01
CA ARG A 23 -0.98 3.90 8.63
C ARG A 23 -0.43 2.75 7.78
N GLN A 24 -1.29 1.91 7.23
CA GLN A 24 -0.88 0.83 6.31
C GLN A 24 -0.21 1.41 5.05
N GLU A 25 -0.79 2.44 4.45
CA GLU A 25 -0.23 3.14 3.28
C GLU A 25 1.18 3.67 3.55
N ARG A 26 1.38 4.36 4.69
CA ARG A 26 2.70 4.88 5.08
C ARG A 26 3.73 3.77 5.30
N LYS A 27 3.31 2.65 5.89
CA LYS A 27 4.19 1.50 6.09
C LYS A 27 4.59 0.85 4.76
N LEU A 28 3.64 0.75 3.82
CA LEU A 28 3.88 0.23 2.49
C LEU A 28 4.87 1.11 1.72
N GLU A 29 4.69 2.43 1.76
CA GLU A 29 5.62 3.39 1.15
C GLU A 29 7.04 3.27 1.73
N SER A 30 7.16 3.23 3.06
CA SER A 30 8.46 3.03 3.69
C SER A 30 9.13 1.71 3.28
N THR A 31 8.34 0.64 3.12
CA THR A 31 8.85 -0.67 2.72
C THR A 31 9.31 -0.66 1.27
N LYS A 32 8.55 -0.02 0.39
CA LYS A 32 8.89 0.17 -1.02
C LYS A 32 10.22 0.92 -1.18
N VAL A 33 10.40 2.05 -0.48
CA VAL A 33 11.64 2.83 -0.53
C VAL A 33 12.85 1.99 -0.10
N GLN A 34 12.74 1.26 1.02
CA GLN A 34 13.81 0.38 1.49
C GLN A 34 14.12 -0.74 0.49
N PHE A 35 13.09 -1.29 -0.15
CA PHE A 35 13.27 -2.31 -1.16
C PHE A 35 14.00 -1.75 -2.39
N GLU A 36 13.59 -0.60 -2.91
CA GLU A 36 14.25 0.06 -4.05
C GLU A 36 15.73 0.37 -3.76
N GLU A 37 16.08 0.77 -2.55
CA GLU A 37 17.48 0.94 -2.13
C GLU A 37 18.27 -0.37 -2.20
N ILE A 38 17.71 -1.47 -1.71
CA ILE A 38 18.31 -2.80 -1.79
C ILE A 38 18.48 -3.24 -3.25
N LEU A 39 17.49 -2.97 -4.11
CA LEU A 39 17.57 -3.28 -5.55
C LEU A 39 18.75 -2.57 -6.20
N ASN A 40 18.92 -1.27 -5.93
CA ASN A 40 20.01 -0.47 -6.47
C ASN A 40 21.39 -0.99 -6.01
N GLN A 41 21.53 -1.33 -4.72
CA GLN A 41 22.77 -1.92 -4.19
C GLN A 41 23.06 -3.28 -4.84
N LYS A 42 22.03 -4.11 -5.00
CA LYS A 42 22.13 -5.40 -5.69
C LYS A 42 22.62 -5.22 -7.12
N GLU A 43 22.07 -4.28 -7.88
CA GLU A 43 22.46 -4.07 -9.29
C GLU A 43 23.93 -3.69 -9.44
N GLN A 44 24.46 -2.84 -8.55
CA GLN A 44 25.89 -2.50 -8.50
C GLN A 44 26.76 -3.75 -8.26
N LEU A 45 26.43 -4.56 -7.25
CA LEU A 45 27.16 -5.79 -6.95
C LEU A 45 27.16 -6.77 -8.14
N PHE A 46 26.02 -6.91 -8.82
CA PHE A 46 25.91 -7.77 -9.97
C PHE A 46 26.70 -7.27 -11.17
N PHE A 47 26.77 -5.96 -11.37
CA PHE A 47 27.62 -5.35 -12.38
C PHE A 47 29.10 -5.66 -12.13
N ASP A 48 29.56 -5.52 -10.88
CA ASP A 48 30.94 -5.81 -10.47
C ASP A 48 31.29 -7.30 -10.63
N ILE A 49 30.38 -8.20 -10.25
CA ILE A 49 30.56 -9.65 -10.44
C ILE A 49 30.65 -9.98 -11.93
N ASN A 50 29.79 -9.40 -12.77
CA ASN A 50 29.79 -9.66 -14.21
C ASN A 50 31.06 -9.16 -14.90
N ARG A 51 31.61 -8.01 -14.44
CA ARG A 51 32.93 -7.53 -14.87
C ARG A 51 34.08 -8.43 -14.44
N THR A 52 33.96 -9.06 -13.27
CA THR A 52 34.97 -9.99 -12.74
C THR A 52 34.98 -11.31 -13.51
N TRP A 53 33.80 -11.82 -13.86
CA TRP A 53 33.61 -13.07 -14.59
C TRP A 53 33.04 -12.82 -15.98
N LEU A 54 33.87 -12.30 -16.89
CA LEU A 54 33.46 -11.93 -18.26
C LEU A 54 33.14 -13.13 -19.17
N VAL A 55 33.69 -14.31 -18.88
CA VAL A 55 33.52 -15.52 -19.69
C VAL A 55 33.66 -16.79 -18.84
N GLY A 56 33.05 -17.89 -19.30
CA GLY A 56 33.06 -19.20 -18.63
C GLY A 56 31.83 -19.43 -17.75
N ASP A 57 31.77 -20.61 -17.10
CA ASP A 57 30.58 -21.07 -16.35
C ASP A 57 30.08 -20.09 -15.29
N MET A 58 30.97 -19.33 -14.66
CA MET A 58 30.60 -18.33 -13.65
C MET A 58 29.87 -17.12 -14.27
N ALA A 59 30.19 -16.74 -15.51
CA ALA A 59 29.49 -15.69 -16.25
C ALA A 59 28.04 -16.12 -16.54
N TYR A 60 27.86 -17.35 -17.05
CA TYR A 60 26.53 -17.90 -17.35
C TYR A 60 25.66 -18.03 -16.10
N ARG A 61 26.19 -18.62 -15.01
CA ARG A 61 25.48 -18.73 -13.74
C ARG A 61 25.10 -17.37 -13.15
N THR A 62 25.98 -16.37 -13.28
CA THR A 62 25.69 -15.01 -12.81
C THR A 62 24.54 -14.41 -13.61
N SER A 63 24.54 -14.57 -14.93
CA SER A 63 23.48 -14.06 -15.81
C SER A 63 22.13 -14.75 -15.52
N ASP A 64 22.12 -16.07 -15.34
CA ASP A 64 20.90 -16.81 -15.00
C ASP A 64 20.32 -16.35 -13.65
N ASN A 65 21.17 -16.21 -12.63
CA ASN A 65 20.76 -15.68 -11.32
C ASN A 65 20.24 -14.24 -11.42
N GLN A 66 20.84 -13.39 -12.24
CA GLN A 66 20.34 -12.02 -12.47
C GLN A 66 18.93 -12.03 -13.08
N ASN A 67 18.68 -12.91 -14.05
CA ASN A 67 17.38 -13.05 -14.69
C ASN A 67 16.31 -13.57 -13.72
N ASP A 68 16.64 -14.57 -12.91
CA ASP A 68 15.72 -15.10 -11.91
C ASP A 68 15.39 -14.05 -10.84
N ILE A 69 16.40 -13.33 -10.34
CA ILE A 69 16.17 -12.23 -9.39
C ILE A 69 15.29 -11.14 -10.02
N ARG A 70 15.51 -10.80 -11.29
CA ARG A 70 14.65 -9.81 -11.99
C ARG A 70 13.19 -10.28 -12.03
N ARG A 71 12.93 -11.56 -12.32
CA ARG A 71 11.57 -12.12 -12.30
C ARG A 71 10.92 -12.04 -10.91
N TYR A 72 11.69 -12.29 -9.85
CA TYR A 72 11.19 -12.13 -8.49
C TYR A 72 10.90 -10.66 -8.14
N GLN A 73 11.75 -9.73 -8.59
CA GLN A 73 11.54 -8.29 -8.43
C GLN A 73 10.25 -7.84 -9.12
N ASP A 74 10.05 -8.23 -10.39
CA ASP A 74 8.84 -7.87 -11.14
C ASP A 74 7.58 -8.40 -10.47
N ARG A 75 7.61 -9.65 -9.97
CA ARG A 75 6.48 -10.23 -9.23
C ARG A 75 6.17 -9.43 -7.97
N PHE A 76 7.19 -9.12 -7.17
CA PHE A 76 7.01 -8.38 -5.93
C PHE A 76 6.52 -6.95 -6.18
N MET A 77 7.02 -6.28 -7.22
CA MET A 77 6.52 -4.95 -7.60
C MET A 77 5.06 -4.97 -8.04
N ASN A 78 4.63 -6.02 -8.75
CA ASN A 78 3.22 -6.21 -9.09
C ASN A 78 2.34 -6.44 -7.85
N GLU A 79 2.81 -7.25 -6.89
CA GLU A 79 2.12 -7.45 -5.61
C GLU A 79 1.98 -6.14 -4.83
N LEU A 80 3.06 -5.35 -4.74
CA LEU A 80 3.02 -4.02 -4.14
C LEU A 80 2.00 -3.10 -4.82
N MET A 81 1.99 -3.05 -6.16
CA MET A 81 1.04 -2.21 -6.90
C MET A 81 -0.41 -2.60 -6.62
N ASN A 82 -0.71 -3.90 -6.58
CA ASN A 82 -2.04 -4.39 -6.22
C ASN A 82 -2.44 -3.96 -4.80
N GLU A 83 -1.51 -4.04 -3.84
CA GLU A 83 -1.76 -3.62 -2.45
C GLU A 83 -2.02 -2.11 -2.35
N TYR A 84 -1.29 -1.28 -3.11
CA TYR A 84 -1.57 0.16 -3.23
C TYR A 84 -2.98 0.42 -3.76
N ASP A 85 -3.39 -0.28 -4.81
CA ASP A 85 -4.72 -0.11 -5.38
C ASP A 85 -5.83 -0.54 -4.40
N GLU A 86 -5.63 -1.63 -3.65
CA GLU A 86 -6.54 -2.04 -2.59
C GLU A 86 -6.66 -0.99 -1.47
N ILE A 87 -5.53 -0.46 -0.99
CA ILE A 87 -5.50 0.61 0.01
C ILE A 87 -6.24 1.84 -0.52
N ARG A 88 -5.98 2.24 -1.76
CA ARG A 88 -6.63 3.38 -2.40
C ARG A 88 -8.15 3.22 -2.47
N ASN A 89 -8.62 2.02 -2.84
CA ASN A 89 -10.04 1.70 -2.89
C ASN A 89 -10.67 1.74 -1.49
N LYS A 90 -9.98 1.20 -0.46
CA LYS A 90 -10.44 1.27 0.93
C LYS A 90 -10.53 2.72 1.43
N LYS A 91 -9.55 3.57 1.12
CA LYS A 91 -9.60 5.00 1.50
C LYS A 91 -10.82 5.69 0.91
N ARG A 92 -11.09 5.50 -0.38
CA ARG A 92 -12.28 6.07 -1.05
C ARG A 92 -13.56 5.57 -0.41
N TYR A 93 -13.67 4.25 -0.18
CA TYR A 93 -14.83 3.65 0.47
C TYR A 93 -15.13 4.29 1.83
N TYR A 94 -14.12 4.43 2.70
CA TYR A 94 -14.33 5.04 4.02
C TYR A 94 -14.62 6.55 3.95
N GLN A 95 -14.08 7.26 2.97
CA GLN A 95 -14.42 8.68 2.73
C GLN A 95 -15.90 8.82 2.33
N ASP A 96 -16.35 8.05 1.35
CA ASP A 96 -17.74 8.07 0.90
C ASP A 96 -18.70 7.68 2.05
N GLN A 97 -18.33 6.66 2.83
CA GLN A 97 -19.10 6.22 3.99
C GLN A 97 -19.19 7.30 5.08
N GLU A 98 -18.09 8.01 5.36
CA GLU A 98 -18.08 9.09 6.34
C GLU A 98 -18.97 10.25 5.89
N GLU A 99 -18.91 10.66 4.62
CA GLU A 99 -19.74 11.71 4.04
C GLU A 99 -21.24 11.38 4.15
N ASP A 100 -21.62 10.15 3.83
CA ASP A 100 -22.99 9.66 3.96
C ASP A 100 -23.48 9.69 5.42
N LEU A 101 -22.66 9.23 6.36
CA LEU A 101 -23.02 9.24 7.79
C LEU A 101 -23.15 10.68 8.33
N ILE A 102 -22.27 11.60 7.91
CA ILE A 102 -22.37 13.02 8.27
C ILE A 102 -23.67 13.62 7.74
N PHE A 103 -24.04 13.31 6.50
CA PHE A 103 -25.28 13.75 5.90
C PHE A 103 -26.51 13.22 6.66
N GLN A 104 -26.54 11.93 6.98
CA GLN A 104 -27.61 11.32 7.77
C GLN A 104 -27.73 11.97 9.16
N ARG A 105 -26.60 12.19 9.86
CA ARG A 105 -26.59 12.86 11.17
C ARG A 105 -27.18 14.27 11.09
N LYS A 106 -26.85 15.02 10.02
CA LYS A 106 -27.40 16.37 9.80
C LYS A 106 -28.92 16.32 9.63
N LYS A 107 -29.43 15.37 8.84
CA LYS A 107 -30.86 15.20 8.61
C LYS A 107 -31.63 14.87 9.90
N ILE A 108 -31.12 13.95 10.72
CA ILE A 108 -31.74 13.62 12.02
C ILE A 108 -31.84 14.87 12.90
N ARG A 109 -30.76 15.66 12.98
CA ARG A 109 -30.74 16.89 13.76
C ARG A 109 -31.75 17.94 13.24
N GLU A 110 -31.98 18.02 11.94
CA GLU A 110 -32.99 18.90 11.35
C GLU A 110 -34.42 18.41 11.61
N GLU A 111 -34.63 17.10 11.70
CA GLU A 111 -35.92 16.47 12.04
C GLU A 111 -36.26 16.64 13.53
N GLU A 112 -35.28 16.54 14.43
CA GLU A 112 -35.46 16.72 15.87
C GLU A 112 -35.70 18.18 16.30
N ASN A 113 -35.32 19.16 15.46
CA ASN A 113 -35.51 20.60 15.73
C ASN A 113 -36.79 21.18 15.08
N LYS A 114 -37.64 20.35 14.47
CA LYS A 114 -38.96 20.71 13.93
C LYS A 114 -40.07 20.25 14.85
#